data_AF-A0A4V6XVM8-F1
#
_entry.id   AF-A0A4V6XVM8-F1
#
_cell.length_a   1.000
_cell.length_b   1.000
_cell.length_c   1.000
_cell.angle_alpha   90.00
_cell.angle_beta   90.00
_cell.angle_gamma   90.00
#
_symmetry.space_group_name_H-M   'P 1'
#
loop_
_entity.id
_entity.type
_entity.pdbx_description
1 polymer ?
#
loop_
_entity_poly.entity_id
_entity_poly.type
_entity_poly.pdbx_seq_one_letter_code
_entity_poly.pdbx_strand_id
1 'polypeptide(L)'
;MQEEVGDFSGRRRFLAAFTHVNINKAVGPVLCAFNYPDVPPNFVVEQISHVDPQQSANRRTLNLDKIWVGQQEGGRTLNFVDDQLPPESSFDQLFYEVVLGDPDDLHKPTFGDDKYRIDVRADDWPKVGSNLGTVGARSPTHSEIRYHLVSNGNAPYFGVNTKTGETLES
;
A
#
# COMPACT_ATOMS: atom_id res chain seq x y z
N MET A 1 -14.38 -18.61 -5.40
CA MET A 1 -15.11 -17.70 -4.47
C MET A 1 -14.24 -16.48 -4.24
N GLN A 2 -14.80 -15.28 -4.15
CA GLN A 2 -14.05 -14.04 -3.91
C GLN A 2 -14.70 -13.28 -2.76
N GLU A 3 -13.88 -12.78 -1.84
CA GLU A 3 -14.31 -12.04 -0.66
C GLU A 3 -13.38 -10.85 -0.44
N GLU A 4 -13.94 -9.67 -0.18
CA GLU A 4 -13.16 -8.54 0.32
C GLU A 4 -12.86 -8.76 1.79
N VAL A 5 -11.57 -8.77 2.15
CA VAL A 5 -11.13 -9.12 3.50
C VAL A 5 -10.60 -7.91 4.29
N GLY A 6 -10.57 -6.71 3.67
CA GLY A 6 -10.35 -5.47 4.41
C GLY A 6 -9.93 -4.24 3.58
N ASP A 7 -10.05 -3.08 4.22
CA ASP A 7 -9.57 -1.76 3.79
C ASP A 7 -8.51 -1.28 4.80
N PHE A 8 -7.32 -0.92 4.33
CA PHE A 8 -6.29 -0.33 5.18
C PHE A 8 -5.44 0.66 4.39
N SER A 9 -5.32 1.88 4.91
CA SER A 9 -4.39 2.90 4.39
C SER A 9 -4.50 3.13 2.89
N GLY A 10 -5.73 3.25 2.35
CA GLY A 10 -5.98 3.49 0.93
C GLY A 10 -5.88 2.24 0.04
N ARG A 11 -5.65 1.06 0.62
CA ARG A 11 -5.58 -0.22 -0.11
C ARG A 11 -6.82 -1.06 0.10
N ARG A 12 -7.20 -1.81 -0.93
CA ARG A 12 -8.25 -2.82 -0.90
C ARG A 12 -7.62 -4.20 -1.00
N ARG A 13 -8.04 -5.11 -0.12
CA ARG A 13 -7.53 -6.48 -0.07
C ARG A 13 -8.65 -7.48 -0.32
N PHE A 14 -8.41 -8.39 -1.25
CA PHE A 14 -9.35 -9.43 -1.64
C PHE A 14 -8.71 -10.80 -1.48
N LEU A 15 -9.50 -11.76 -0.99
CA LEU A 15 -9.14 -13.17 -0.98
C LEU A 15 -9.91 -13.87 -2.11
N ALA A 16 -9.19 -14.59 -2.96
CA ALA A 16 -9.75 -15.35 -4.05
C ALA A 16 -9.38 -16.84 -3.90
N ALA A 17 -10.39 -17.69 -3.90
CA ALA A 17 -10.27 -19.13 -3.88
C ALA A 17 -10.54 -19.71 -5.27
N PHE A 18 -9.57 -20.49 -5.77
CA PHE A 18 -9.59 -21.14 -7.06
C PHE A 18 -9.70 -22.65 -6.86
N THR A 19 -10.75 -23.24 -7.43
CA THR A 19 -10.93 -24.69 -7.45
C THR A 19 -10.25 -25.23 -8.70
N HIS A 20 -9.31 -26.16 -8.55
CA HIS A 20 -8.61 -26.74 -9.68
C HIS A 20 -9.54 -27.72 -10.42
N VAL A 21 -9.69 -27.58 -11.74
CA VAL A 21 -10.64 -28.40 -12.54
C VAL A 21 -10.08 -29.79 -12.87
N ASN A 22 -8.79 -30.04 -12.64
CA ASN A 22 -8.16 -31.35 -12.85
C ASN A 22 -7.42 -31.83 -11.60
N ILE A 23 -7.84 -32.99 -11.09
CA ILE A 23 -7.49 -33.58 -9.77
C ILE A 23 -6.21 -34.44 -9.83
N ASN A 24 -5.35 -34.24 -10.82
CA ASN A 24 -4.02 -34.85 -10.81
C ASN A 24 -3.02 -33.79 -10.37
N LYS A 25 -2.60 -33.87 -9.11
CA LYS A 25 -1.52 -33.11 -8.43
C LYS A 25 -0.82 -32.15 -9.39
N ALA A 26 -1.12 -30.86 -9.30
CA ALA A 26 -0.54 -29.87 -10.19
C ALA A 26 0.99 -29.87 -10.04
N VAL A 27 1.67 -30.51 -10.98
CA VAL A 27 3.12 -30.41 -11.13
C VAL A 27 3.38 -29.38 -12.22
N GLY A 28 3.50 -28.10 -11.84
CA GLY A 28 3.85 -27.03 -12.78
C GLY A 28 3.02 -25.77 -12.64
N PRO A 29 3.18 -24.83 -13.60
CA PRO A 29 2.55 -23.52 -13.54
C PRO A 29 1.02 -23.59 -13.64
N VAL A 30 0.35 -22.79 -12.82
CA VAL A 30 -1.12 -22.65 -12.84
C VAL A 30 -1.48 -21.27 -13.37
N LEU A 31 -2.37 -21.24 -14.36
CA LEU A 31 -3.00 -20.01 -14.83
C LEU A 31 -4.26 -19.74 -14.01
N CYS A 32 -4.29 -18.59 -13.36
CA CYS A 32 -5.41 -18.12 -12.58
C CYS A 32 -6.06 -16.91 -13.27
N ALA A 33 -7.38 -16.87 -13.28
CA ALA A 33 -8.15 -15.76 -13.80
C ALA A 33 -9.32 -15.46 -12.86
N PHE A 34 -9.46 -14.20 -12.44
CA PHE A 34 -10.56 -13.77 -11.58
C PHE A 34 -11.11 -12.42 -12.03
N ASN A 35 -12.39 -12.18 -11.74
CA ASN A 35 -13.04 -10.92 -12.08
C ASN A 35 -12.32 -9.77 -11.36
N TYR A 36 -11.94 -8.76 -12.12
CA TYR A 36 -11.29 -7.60 -11.55
C TYR A 36 -12.25 -6.94 -10.54
N PRO A 37 -11.83 -6.66 -9.29
CA PRO A 37 -12.73 -6.15 -8.27
C PRO A 37 -13.29 -4.78 -8.64
N ASP A 38 -14.47 -4.43 -8.14
CA ASP A 38 -15.05 -3.09 -8.29
C ASP A 38 -14.32 -2.13 -7.33
N VAL A 39 -13.23 -1.54 -7.84
CA VAL A 39 -12.37 -0.58 -7.13
C VAL A 39 -12.27 0.71 -7.93
N PRO A 40 -11.87 1.84 -7.30
CA PRO A 40 -11.68 3.10 -8.02
C PRO A 40 -10.79 2.94 -9.27
N PRO A 41 -11.06 3.66 -10.38
CA PRO A 41 -10.40 3.42 -11.67
C PRO A 41 -8.87 3.59 -11.65
N ASN A 42 -8.35 4.39 -10.72
CA ASN A 42 -6.93 4.63 -10.54
C ASN A 42 -6.20 3.51 -9.81
N PHE A 43 -6.91 2.56 -9.18
CA PHE A 43 -6.27 1.50 -8.42
C PHE A 43 -5.53 0.52 -9.35
N VAL A 44 -4.32 0.16 -8.94
CA VAL A 44 -3.49 -0.84 -9.62
C VAL A 44 -3.27 -2.05 -8.71
N VAL A 45 -2.90 -3.18 -9.32
CA VAL A 45 -2.52 -4.37 -8.56
C VAL A 45 -1.13 -4.15 -8.00
N GLU A 46 -1.02 -4.06 -6.68
CA GLU A 46 0.27 -3.89 -6.00
C GLU A 46 0.93 -5.23 -5.72
N GLN A 47 0.13 -6.23 -5.34
CA GLN A 47 0.64 -7.51 -4.88
C GLN A 47 -0.40 -8.61 -5.07
N ILE A 48 0.07 -9.77 -5.53
CA ILE A 48 -0.66 -11.04 -5.40
C ILE A 48 0.19 -11.97 -4.57
N SER A 49 -0.42 -12.68 -3.63
CA SER A 49 0.26 -13.67 -2.82
C SER A 49 -0.53 -14.95 -2.72
N HIS A 50 0.13 -16.08 -2.90
CA HIS A 50 -0.42 -17.36 -2.49
C HIS A 50 -0.47 -17.41 -0.95
N VAL A 51 -1.61 -17.85 -0.43
CA VAL A 51 -1.87 -17.97 1.00
C VAL A 51 -2.26 -19.41 1.30
N ASP A 52 -1.59 -20.05 2.25
CA ASP A 52 -2.07 -21.29 2.82
C ASP A 52 -3.03 -20.98 3.98
N PRO A 53 -4.33 -21.29 3.88
CA PRO A 53 -5.29 -21.02 4.95
C PRO A 53 -5.02 -21.83 6.22
N GLN A 54 -4.33 -22.97 6.13
CA GLN A 54 -3.95 -23.79 7.29
C GLN A 54 -2.63 -23.32 7.92
N GLN A 55 -1.80 -22.59 7.17
CA GLN A 55 -0.52 -22.06 7.61
C GLN A 55 -0.38 -20.60 7.19
N SER A 56 -1.18 -19.71 7.78
CA SER A 56 -1.26 -18.28 7.39
C SER A 56 0.07 -17.51 7.43
N ALA A 57 1.10 -18.03 8.12
CA ALA A 57 2.46 -17.50 8.11
C ALA A 57 3.22 -17.79 6.79
N ASN A 58 2.80 -18.78 6.01
CA ASN A 58 3.37 -19.15 4.72
C ASN A 58 2.66 -18.40 3.60
N ARG A 59 2.95 -17.11 3.50
CA ARG A 59 2.54 -16.25 2.39
C ARG A 59 3.69 -16.12 1.39
N ARG A 60 3.44 -16.42 0.12
CA ARG A 60 4.42 -16.22 -0.96
C ARG A 60 3.91 -15.19 -1.95
N THR A 61 4.65 -14.12 -2.14
CA THR A 61 4.37 -13.11 -3.18
C THR A 61 4.76 -13.63 -4.56
N LEU A 62 3.87 -13.45 -5.53
CA LEU A 62 4.10 -13.82 -6.92
C LEU A 62 4.90 -12.71 -7.64
N ASN A 63 5.60 -13.07 -8.72
CA ASN A 63 6.23 -12.09 -9.59
C ASN A 63 5.15 -11.33 -10.39
N LEU A 64 5.17 -9.99 -10.33
CA LEU A 64 4.24 -9.11 -11.02
C LEU A 64 4.36 -9.18 -12.56
N ASP A 65 5.50 -9.59 -13.12
CA ASP A 65 5.70 -9.72 -14.57
C ASP A 65 4.76 -10.75 -15.24
N LYS A 66 4.13 -11.59 -14.42
CA LYS A 66 3.19 -12.63 -14.84
C LYS A 66 1.75 -12.26 -14.55
N ILE A 67 1.47 -10.99 -14.28
CA ILE A 67 0.15 -10.48 -13.93
C ILE A 67 -0.30 -9.51 -15.03
N TRP A 68 -1.51 -9.70 -15.54
CA TRP A 68 -2.09 -8.78 -16.52
C TRP A 68 -3.60 -8.65 -16.36
N VAL A 69 -4.11 -7.47 -16.68
CA VAL A 69 -5.55 -7.21 -16.74
C VAL A 69 -6.02 -7.42 -18.18
N GLY A 70 -6.91 -8.38 -18.38
CA GLY A 70 -7.62 -8.58 -19.65
C GLY A 70 -8.99 -7.93 -19.64
N GLN A 71 -9.54 -7.68 -20.83
CA GLN A 71 -10.93 -7.26 -21.03
C GLN A 71 -11.71 -8.42 -21.69
N GLN A 72 -12.87 -8.75 -21.13
CA GLN A 72 -13.80 -9.77 -21.67
C GLN A 72 -15.23 -9.20 -21.75
N GLU A 73 -16.14 -9.89 -22.43
CA GLU A 73 -17.55 -9.46 -22.60
C GLU A 73 -18.29 -9.22 -21.28
N GLY A 74 -17.81 -9.80 -20.17
CA GLY A 74 -18.35 -9.63 -18.81
C GLY A 74 -17.63 -8.61 -17.92
N GLY A 75 -16.62 -7.88 -18.44
CA GLY A 75 -15.84 -6.91 -17.67
C GLY A 75 -14.33 -7.15 -17.71
N ARG A 76 -13.61 -6.56 -16.75
CA ARG A 76 -12.17 -6.75 -16.60
C ARG A 76 -11.88 -8.04 -15.83
N THR A 77 -10.82 -8.73 -16.21
CA THR A 77 -10.35 -9.96 -15.54
C THR A 77 -8.88 -9.76 -15.18
N LEU A 78 -8.51 -9.98 -13.91
CA LEU A 78 -7.11 -10.08 -13.53
C LEU A 78 -6.64 -11.51 -13.76
N ASN A 79 -5.58 -11.65 -14.54
CA ASN A 79 -4.98 -12.93 -14.87
C ASN A 79 -3.56 -12.98 -14.31
N PHE A 80 -3.15 -14.14 -13.84
CA PHE A 80 -1.78 -14.36 -13.39
C PHE A 80 -1.33 -15.80 -13.53
N VAL A 81 -0.02 -16.01 -13.67
CA VAL A 81 0.58 -17.35 -13.65
C VAL A 81 1.36 -17.55 -12.36
N ASP A 82 1.04 -18.63 -11.66
CA ASP A 82 1.81 -19.10 -10.52
C ASP A 82 2.68 -20.31 -10.92
N ASP A 83 3.97 -20.10 -11.12
CA ASP A 83 4.92 -21.14 -11.55
C ASP A 83 5.78 -21.73 -10.43
N GLN A 84 5.54 -21.33 -9.18
CA GLN A 84 6.33 -21.81 -8.03
C GLN A 84 5.44 -22.48 -6.98
N LEU A 85 4.31 -23.05 -7.41
CA LEU A 85 3.52 -23.92 -6.55
C LEU A 85 4.36 -25.12 -6.14
N PRO A 86 4.47 -25.41 -4.83
CA PRO A 86 5.20 -26.58 -4.36
C PRO A 86 4.61 -27.85 -5.01
N PRO A 87 5.43 -28.81 -5.48
CA PRO A 87 4.94 -30.04 -6.12
C PRO A 87 4.12 -30.95 -5.19
N GLU A 88 4.18 -30.70 -3.87
CA GLU A 88 3.38 -31.38 -2.85
C GLU A 88 2.09 -30.62 -2.46
N SER A 89 1.76 -29.55 -3.18
CA SER A 89 0.53 -28.79 -2.98
C SER A 89 -0.67 -29.59 -3.48
N SER A 90 -1.09 -30.59 -2.71
CA SER A 90 -2.32 -31.36 -2.95
C SER A 90 -3.54 -30.60 -2.46
N PHE A 91 -3.61 -29.29 -2.73
CA PHE A 91 -4.74 -28.49 -2.30
C PHE A 91 -5.90 -28.69 -3.27
N ASP A 92 -7.07 -29.04 -2.75
CA ASP A 92 -8.33 -29.03 -3.50
C ASP A 92 -8.71 -27.60 -3.96
N GLN A 93 -8.18 -26.60 -3.26
CA GLN A 93 -8.37 -25.18 -3.54
C GLN A 93 -7.09 -24.39 -3.29
N LEU A 94 -6.75 -23.51 -4.22
CA LEU A 94 -5.67 -22.54 -4.06
C LEU A 94 -6.25 -21.20 -3.61
N PHE A 95 -5.59 -20.56 -2.64
CA PHE A 95 -6.02 -19.26 -2.13
C PHE A 95 -4.99 -18.21 -2.46
N TYR A 96 -5.46 -17.08 -2.99
CA TYR A 96 -4.63 -15.94 -3.30
C TYR A 96 -5.19 -14.68 -2.66
N GLU A 97 -4.32 -13.93 -2.00
CA GLU A 97 -4.62 -12.57 -1.55
C GLU A 97 -4.15 -11.58 -2.62
N VAL A 98 -5.03 -10.67 -3.02
CA VAL A 98 -4.77 -9.60 -3.97
C VAL A 98 -4.88 -8.27 -3.24
N VAL A 99 -3.84 -7.46 -3.34
CA VAL A 99 -3.82 -6.10 -2.82
C VAL A 99 -3.85 -5.12 -3.98
N LEU A 100 -4.83 -4.23 -3.97
CA LEU A 100 -4.96 -3.12 -4.90
C LEU A 100 -4.83 -1.81 -4.14
N GLY A 101 -4.18 -0.81 -4.75
CA GLY A 101 -3.98 0.49 -4.15
C GLY A 101 -3.88 1.58 -5.19
N ASP A 102 -4.08 2.82 -4.75
CA ASP A 102 -3.80 4.00 -5.54
C ASP A 102 -2.28 4.08 -5.77
N PRO A 103 -1.78 4.03 -7.02
CA PRO A 103 -0.36 4.17 -7.29
C PRO A 103 0.18 5.49 -6.74
N ASP A 104 -0.63 6.55 -6.64
CA ASP A 104 -0.18 7.81 -6.06
C ASP A 104 0.02 7.70 -4.54
N ASP A 105 -0.69 6.82 -3.84
CA ASP A 105 -0.47 6.56 -2.41
C ASP A 105 0.88 5.86 -2.13
N LEU A 106 1.45 5.15 -3.11
CA LEU A 106 2.83 4.65 -3.03
C LEU A 106 3.87 5.76 -3.18
N HIS A 107 3.50 6.90 -3.74
CA HIS A 107 4.40 8.04 -3.95
C HIS A 107 4.23 9.14 -2.91
N LYS A 108 3.13 9.15 -2.16
CA LYS A 108 2.84 10.20 -1.17
C LYS A 108 3.76 10.11 0.04
N PRO A 109 4.41 11.22 0.43
CA PRO A 109 5.09 11.30 1.71
C PRO A 109 4.08 11.14 2.86
N THR A 110 4.47 10.38 3.89
CA THR A 110 3.68 10.20 5.12
C THR A 110 4.40 10.79 6.32
N PHE A 111 3.69 11.56 7.14
CA PHE A 111 4.23 12.04 8.41
C PHE A 111 4.43 10.90 9.40
N GLY A 112 5.41 11.03 10.28
CA GLY A 112 5.65 10.07 11.35
C GLY A 112 4.54 10.04 12.40
N ASP A 113 3.90 11.19 12.63
CA ASP A 113 2.83 11.38 13.61
C ASP A 113 1.71 12.25 13.02
N ASP A 114 0.47 11.99 13.44
CA ASP A 114 -0.70 12.79 13.05
C ASP A 114 -0.74 14.16 13.75
N LYS A 115 -0.03 14.30 14.87
CA LYS A 115 0.01 15.51 15.69
C LYS A 115 1.41 15.72 16.27
N TYR A 116 1.97 16.88 15.98
CA TYR A 116 3.20 17.37 16.61
C TYR A 116 2.86 18.43 17.63
N ARG A 117 3.42 18.31 18.84
CA ARG A 117 3.25 19.28 19.92
C ARG A 117 4.56 20.02 20.14
N ILE A 118 4.49 21.34 20.08
CA ILE A 118 5.59 22.26 20.40
C ILE A 118 5.11 23.14 21.54
N ASP A 119 5.78 23.05 22.69
CA ASP A 119 5.46 23.87 23.86
C ASP A 119 6.36 25.10 23.89
N VAL A 120 5.78 26.29 23.74
CA VAL A 120 6.48 27.58 23.86
C VAL A 120 6.05 28.25 25.17
N ARG A 121 7.02 28.72 25.95
CA ARG A 121 6.76 29.41 27.23
C ARG A 121 7.03 30.90 27.07
N ALA A 122 6.13 31.75 27.59
CA ALA A 122 6.27 33.20 27.51
C ALA A 122 7.53 33.71 28.24
N ASP A 123 7.88 33.08 29.36
CA ASP A 123 9.05 33.45 30.17
C ASP A 123 10.39 33.02 29.54
N ASP A 124 10.35 32.18 28.51
CA ASP A 124 11.51 31.68 27.78
C ASP A 124 11.19 31.67 26.27
N TRP A 125 10.82 32.85 25.76
CA TRP A 125 10.44 32.97 24.36
C TRP A 125 11.66 32.69 23.46
N PRO A 126 11.55 31.75 22.52
CA PRO A 126 12.64 31.39 21.64
C PRO A 126 13.02 32.56 20.74
N LYS A 127 14.31 32.69 20.42
CA LYS A 127 14.79 33.73 19.52
C LYS A 127 14.36 33.43 18.08
N VAL A 128 14.21 34.48 17.27
CA VAL A 128 14.03 34.36 15.81
C VAL A 128 15.05 33.42 15.20
N GLY A 129 14.55 32.50 14.37
CA GLY A 129 15.33 31.43 13.75
C GLY A 129 15.69 30.25 14.66
N SER A 130 15.26 30.23 15.92
CA SER A 130 15.47 29.06 16.77
C SER A 130 14.62 27.90 16.28
N ASN A 131 15.20 26.70 16.27
CA ASN A 131 14.46 25.46 16.03
C ASN A 131 13.62 25.12 17.27
N LEU A 132 12.30 25.04 17.07
CA LEU A 132 11.29 24.74 18.08
C LEU A 132 10.93 23.24 18.12
N GLY A 133 11.27 22.50 17.07
CA GLY A 133 10.95 21.10 16.89
C GLY A 133 11.01 20.71 15.41
N THR A 134 11.06 19.41 15.13
CA THR A 134 11.15 18.91 13.76
C THR A 134 9.94 18.05 13.44
N VAL A 135 9.27 18.35 12.32
CA VAL A 135 8.29 17.45 11.72
C VAL A 135 8.99 16.56 10.70
N GLY A 136 8.68 15.26 10.72
CA GLY A 136 9.33 14.29 9.86
C GLY A 136 8.31 13.57 8.98
N ALA A 137 8.56 13.54 7.68
CA ALA A 137 7.85 12.69 6.75
C ALA A 137 8.81 11.69 6.07
N ARG A 138 8.26 10.57 5.61
CA ARG A 138 8.97 9.55 4.85
C ARG A 138 8.37 9.44 3.46
N SER A 139 9.23 9.41 2.45
CA SER A 139 8.82 9.09 1.08
C SER A 139 9.10 7.62 0.83
N PRO A 140 8.10 6.81 0.44
CA PRO A 140 8.33 5.39 0.13
C PRO A 140 9.30 5.20 -1.04
N THR A 141 9.42 6.19 -1.93
CA THR A 141 10.29 6.18 -3.10
C THR A 141 11.63 6.88 -2.87
N HIS A 142 11.92 7.30 -1.64
CA HIS A 142 13.10 8.12 -1.29
C HIS A 142 13.21 9.42 -2.10
N SER A 143 12.08 9.94 -2.61
CA SER A 143 12.02 11.24 -3.27
C SER A 143 12.25 12.39 -2.28
N GLU A 144 12.71 13.55 -2.80
CA GLU A 144 12.89 14.76 -1.99
C GLU A 144 11.54 15.24 -1.44
N ILE A 145 11.47 15.45 -0.13
CA ILE A 145 10.28 15.97 0.57
C ILE A 145 10.46 17.48 0.76
N ARG A 146 9.40 18.25 0.48
CA ARG A 146 9.35 19.67 0.82
C ARG A 146 8.24 19.98 1.81
N TYR A 147 8.58 20.73 2.84
CA TYR A 147 7.65 21.14 3.90
C TYR A 147 7.09 22.53 3.64
N HIS A 148 5.81 22.72 3.96
CA HIS A 148 5.15 24.02 3.93
C HIS A 148 4.20 24.11 5.12
N LEU A 149 4.21 25.25 5.82
CA LEU A 149 3.30 25.50 6.94
C LEU A 149 2.13 26.33 6.44
N VAL A 150 0.91 25.85 6.67
CA VAL A 150 -0.32 26.57 6.36
C VAL A 150 -0.99 26.95 7.66
N SER A 151 -1.33 28.23 7.84
CA SER A 151 -2.06 28.71 9.01
C SER A 151 -3.30 29.49 8.57
N ASN A 152 -4.38 29.39 9.35
CA ASN A 152 -5.66 30.04 9.04
C ASN A 152 -5.75 31.50 9.55
N GLY A 153 -4.63 32.14 9.92
CA GLY A 153 -4.60 33.48 10.54
C GLY A 153 -3.58 34.45 9.91
N ASN A 154 -3.62 35.73 10.34
CA ASN A 154 -2.69 36.77 9.88
C ASN A 154 -1.26 36.48 10.38
N ALA A 155 -0.31 36.45 9.43
CA ALA A 155 1.14 36.31 9.55
C ALA A 155 1.62 35.15 10.47
N PRO A 156 2.33 34.14 9.94
CA PRO A 156 2.73 33.03 10.77
C PRO A 156 3.92 33.46 11.65
N TYR A 157 3.71 33.54 12.96
CA TYR A 157 4.78 33.68 13.98
C TYR A 157 5.80 32.52 13.93
N PHE A 158 5.47 31.47 13.17
CA PHE A 158 6.27 30.27 13.03
C PHE A 158 6.47 29.94 11.56
N GLY A 159 7.65 29.44 11.22
CA GLY A 159 8.02 29.01 9.89
C GLY A 159 8.33 27.53 9.89
N VAL A 160 8.49 26.96 8.71
CA VAL A 160 9.08 25.63 8.56
C VAL A 160 10.21 25.70 7.54
N ASN A 161 11.34 25.10 7.87
CA ASN A 161 12.40 24.89 6.90
C ASN A 161 11.91 23.88 5.85
N THR A 162 11.83 24.34 4.61
CA THR A 162 11.25 23.58 3.51
C THR A 162 11.99 22.29 3.20
N LYS A 163 13.26 22.14 3.61
CA LYS A 163 14.07 20.95 3.35
C LYS A 163 14.20 20.03 4.55
N THR A 164 14.25 20.58 5.76
CA THR A 164 14.55 19.83 6.98
C THR A 164 13.32 19.54 7.84
N GLY A 165 12.21 20.24 7.64
CA GLY A 165 11.02 20.12 8.48
C GLY A 165 11.19 20.75 9.87
N GLU A 166 12.28 21.49 10.10
CA GLU A 166 12.48 22.24 11.35
C GLU A 166 11.46 23.37 11.43
N THR A 167 10.73 23.43 12.52
CA THR A 167 9.79 24.50 12.85
C THR A 167 10.58 25.63 13.51
N LEU A 168 10.46 26.84 12.97
CA LEU A 168 11.25 28.00 13.36
C LEU A 168 10.37 29.10 13.92
N GLU A 169 10.89 29.92 14.81
CA GLU A 169 10.30 31.24 15.10
C GLU A 169 10.64 32.19 13.93
N SER A 170 9.63 32.88 13.38
CA SER A 170 9.73 33.69 12.14
C SER A 170 9.91 35.18 12.36
#